data_AF-A0A965WN03-F1
#
_entry.id   AF-A0A965WN03-F1
#
_cell.length_a   1.000
_cell.length_b   1.000
_cell.length_c   1.000
_cell.angle_alpha   90.00
_cell.angle_beta   90.00
_cell.angle_gamma   90.00
#
_symmetry.space_group_name_H-M   'P 1'
#
loop_
_entity.id
_entity.type
_entity.pdbx_description
1 polymer ?
#
loop_
_entity_poly.entity_id
_entity_poly.type
_entity_poly.pdbx_seq_one_letter_code
_entity_poly.pdbx_strand_id
1 'polypeptide(L)'
;MFKNSNIRVFFNTQNIGFLDPRVKNFGFRFYDDSTKINTNNNQSLIYYHQRRIDFKVPEGIYDLQVEKSFVAEYDFDNLNAISYKKGCYLGQETTARNHYRGSIRKKIFKFEIINFNDSVIDFLDSLSNLNSLQIEDENLKFYSVNNLEILSSFNNSVENKADFKSIGLILSMIANHQSKSISGLALIKFSEDETIKNDTNFLQNLSFLGNKVLITN
;
A
#
# COMPACT_ATOMS: atom_id res chain seq x y z
N MET A 1 -11.94 32.66 -7.45
CA MET A 1 -10.47 32.60 -7.30
C MET A 1 -10.18 32.35 -5.82
N PHE A 2 -10.10 31.08 -5.40
CA PHE A 2 -9.78 30.72 -4.00
C PHE A 2 -8.27 30.88 -3.82
N LYS A 3 -7.85 32.05 -3.33
CA LYS A 3 -6.46 32.39 -3.05
C LYS A 3 -6.19 32.10 -1.57
N ASN A 4 -5.23 31.22 -1.31
CA ASN A 4 -4.60 30.94 -0.02
C ASN A 4 -5.52 30.52 1.13
N SER A 5 -5.64 29.22 1.34
CA SER A 5 -5.85 28.69 2.69
C SER A 5 -4.80 27.61 2.93
N ASN A 6 -3.93 27.77 3.93
CA ASN A 6 -2.97 26.75 4.34
C ASN A 6 -3.65 25.60 5.10
N ILE A 7 -4.96 25.43 4.89
CA ILE A 7 -5.78 24.37 5.47
C ILE A 7 -5.21 23.02 5.02
N ARG A 8 -4.85 22.21 6.02
CA ARG A 8 -4.42 20.83 5.84
C ARG A 8 -5.46 19.88 6.41
N VAL A 9 -5.41 18.64 5.95
CA VAL A 9 -6.25 17.56 6.48
C VAL A 9 -5.41 16.77 7.48
N PHE A 10 -5.95 16.57 8.66
CA PHE A 10 -5.31 15.83 9.74
C PHE A 10 -6.07 14.53 10.07
N PHE A 11 -5.40 13.65 10.80
CA PHE A 11 -5.93 12.37 11.27
C PHE A 11 -5.93 12.31 12.80
N ASN A 12 -6.96 11.71 13.39
CA ASN A 12 -6.90 11.22 14.78
C ASN A 12 -7.84 10.02 14.99
N THR A 13 -7.72 9.39 16.15
CA THR A 13 -8.62 8.32 16.61
C THR A 13 -9.51 8.76 17.79
N GLN A 14 -9.47 10.03 18.18
CA GLN A 14 -10.10 10.57 19.41
C GLN A 14 -11.53 11.09 19.21
N ASN A 15 -12.23 10.68 18.15
CA ASN A 15 -13.60 11.14 17.86
C ASN A 15 -13.71 12.67 17.69
N ILE A 16 -12.65 13.31 17.17
CA ILE A 16 -12.62 14.74 16.87
C ILE A 16 -12.62 14.91 15.35
N GLY A 17 -13.66 15.55 14.81
CA GLY A 17 -13.81 15.81 13.37
C GLY A 17 -14.85 14.90 12.71
N PHE A 18 -14.75 14.75 11.39
CA PHE A 18 -15.62 13.90 10.57
C PHE A 18 -15.07 12.48 10.49
N LEU A 19 -15.95 11.47 10.48
CA LEU A 19 -15.52 10.10 10.24
C LEU A 19 -14.80 9.99 8.88
N ASP A 20 -13.69 9.25 8.84
CA ASP A 20 -13.04 8.92 7.57
C ASP A 20 -14.01 8.10 6.71
N PRO A 21 -14.32 8.55 5.47
CA PRO A 21 -15.39 7.93 4.68
C PRO A 21 -14.98 6.58 4.08
N ARG A 22 -13.69 6.24 4.05
CA ARG A 22 -13.19 5.11 3.28
C ARG A 22 -13.56 3.78 3.91
N VAL A 23 -13.42 3.66 5.23
CA VAL A 23 -13.73 2.42 5.95
C VAL A 23 -14.17 2.71 7.38
N LYS A 24 -15.14 1.93 7.87
CA LYS A 24 -15.63 2.04 9.25
C LYS A 24 -14.47 1.81 10.23
N ASN A 25 -14.51 2.51 11.37
CA ASN A 25 -13.52 2.42 12.45
C ASN A 25 -12.09 2.84 12.09
N PHE A 26 -11.88 3.48 10.92
CA PHE A 26 -10.56 3.95 10.53
C PHE A 26 -10.06 5.08 11.45
N GLY A 27 -10.93 6.05 11.72
CA GLY A 27 -10.66 7.22 12.56
C GLY A 27 -11.39 8.45 12.02
N PHE A 28 -10.87 9.63 12.34
CA PHE A 28 -11.50 10.92 12.05
C PHE A 28 -10.56 11.85 11.29
N ARG A 29 -11.18 12.71 10.47
CA ARG A 29 -10.57 13.76 9.66
C ARG A 29 -11.03 15.11 10.15
N PHE A 30 -10.10 16.03 10.26
CA PHE A 30 -10.39 17.41 10.55
C PHE A 30 -9.51 18.32 9.72
N TYR A 31 -10.02 19.52 9.48
CA TYR A 31 -9.38 20.54 8.66
C TYR A 31 -8.91 21.64 9.60
N ASP A 32 -7.63 21.99 9.53
CA ASP A 32 -7.08 23.08 10.34
C ASP A 32 -6.06 23.88 9.52
N ASP A 33 -6.03 25.18 9.76
CA ASP A 33 -5.09 26.15 9.17
C ASP A 33 -3.93 26.44 10.14
N SER A 34 -3.96 25.88 11.36
CA SER A 34 -2.97 26.18 12.37
C SER A 34 -1.60 25.58 12.04
N THR A 35 -0.61 26.46 11.89
CA THR A 35 0.82 26.13 11.96
C THR A 35 1.24 25.62 13.35
N LYS A 36 0.29 25.53 14.30
CA LYS A 36 0.49 25.15 15.71
C LYS A 36 0.31 23.67 15.98
N ILE A 37 -0.35 22.91 15.09
CA ILE A 37 -0.29 21.44 15.17
C ILE A 37 1.13 21.07 14.82
N ASN A 38 1.84 20.46 15.77
CA ASN A 38 3.22 20.03 15.59
C ASN A 38 3.25 18.89 14.55
N THR A 39 3.30 19.27 13.27
CA THR A 39 3.29 18.37 12.11
C THR A 39 4.53 17.47 12.05
N ASN A 40 5.55 17.77 12.86
CA ASN A 40 6.78 16.99 12.97
C ASN A 40 6.66 15.81 13.97
N ASN A 41 5.46 15.46 14.43
CA ASN A 41 5.30 14.25 15.22
C ASN A 41 5.32 13.00 14.32
N ASN A 42 6.53 12.52 14.00
CA ASN A 42 6.76 11.31 13.22
C ASN A 42 5.98 10.10 13.78
N GLN A 43 5.83 10.00 15.10
CA GLN A 43 5.07 8.93 15.76
C GLN A 43 3.58 8.96 15.37
N SER A 44 2.99 10.15 15.24
CA SER A 44 1.59 10.30 14.79
C SER A 44 1.44 9.90 13.31
N LEU A 45 2.41 10.28 12.49
CA LEU A 45 2.37 10.01 11.06
C LEU A 45 2.63 8.53 10.74
N ILE A 46 3.58 7.89 11.41
CA ILE A 46 3.83 6.44 11.23
C ILE A 46 2.65 5.61 11.73
N TYR A 47 2.04 6.00 12.86
CA TYR A 47 0.82 5.37 13.35
C TYR A 47 -0.31 5.47 12.33
N TYR A 48 -0.45 6.62 11.67
CA TYR A 48 -1.41 6.80 10.59
C TYR A 48 -1.16 5.86 9.41
N HIS A 49 0.08 5.77 8.92
CA HIS A 49 0.42 4.84 7.83
C HIS A 49 0.22 3.37 8.21
N GLN A 50 0.49 3.00 9.46
CA GLN A 50 0.22 1.65 9.99
C GLN A 50 -1.26 1.32 9.90
N ARG A 51 -2.11 2.25 10.35
CA ARG A 51 -3.57 2.07 10.23
C ARG A 51 -4.02 1.95 8.78
N ARG A 52 -3.47 2.75 7.85
CA ARG A 52 -3.79 2.60 6.42
C ARG A 52 -3.47 1.19 5.92
N ILE A 53 -2.28 0.68 6.24
CA ILE A 53 -1.85 -0.67 5.85
C ILE A 53 -2.78 -1.73 6.47
N ASP A 54 -3.09 -1.61 7.76
CA ASP A 54 -3.94 -2.56 8.49
C ASP A 54 -5.36 -2.63 7.94
N PHE A 55 -5.92 -1.48 7.55
CA PHE A 55 -7.25 -1.41 6.93
C PHE A 55 -7.22 -1.57 5.41
N LYS A 56 -6.06 -1.86 4.81
CA LYS A 56 -5.88 -2.02 3.35
C LYS A 56 -6.37 -0.81 2.56
N VAL A 57 -6.00 0.39 3.03
CA VAL A 57 -6.38 1.68 2.46
C VAL A 57 -5.20 2.30 1.69
N PRO A 58 -5.13 2.16 0.36
CA PRO A 58 -4.10 2.82 -0.44
C PRO A 58 -4.28 4.34 -0.43
N GLU A 59 -3.18 5.08 -0.52
CA GLU A 59 -3.22 6.54 -0.47
C GLU A 59 -2.21 7.21 -1.40
N GLY A 60 -2.76 8.06 -2.30
CA GLY A 60 -2.00 9.04 -3.07
C GLY A 60 -0.72 8.50 -3.68
N ILE A 61 0.35 9.28 -3.59
CA ILE A 61 1.67 8.96 -4.17
C ILE A 61 2.34 7.74 -3.51
N TYR A 62 1.87 7.29 -2.34
CA TYR A 62 2.49 6.19 -1.60
C TYR A 62 2.14 4.82 -2.18
N ASP A 63 0.95 4.72 -2.79
CA ASP A 63 0.42 3.45 -3.29
C ASP A 63 -0.09 3.53 -4.73
N LEU A 64 -0.37 4.74 -5.23
CA LEU A 64 -0.98 4.97 -6.54
C LEU A 64 -0.02 5.73 -7.45
N GLN A 65 0.12 5.24 -8.67
CA GLN A 65 0.84 5.90 -9.73
C GLN A 65 -0.13 6.61 -10.67
N VAL A 66 0.08 7.91 -10.84
CA VAL A 66 -0.68 8.76 -11.77
C VAL A 66 -0.67 8.12 -13.17
N GLU A 67 -1.83 8.11 -13.82
CA GLU A 67 -2.06 7.54 -15.17
C GLU A 67 -1.81 6.03 -15.32
N LYS A 68 -1.37 5.31 -14.28
CA LYS A 68 -1.14 3.86 -14.34
C LYS A 68 -2.04 3.05 -13.42
N SER A 69 -2.40 3.58 -12.26
CA SER A 69 -3.25 2.87 -11.29
C SER A 69 -4.71 2.88 -11.70
N PHE A 70 -5.31 1.69 -11.85
CA PHE A 70 -6.75 1.54 -12.11
C PHE A 70 -7.51 1.30 -10.81
N VAL A 71 -8.49 2.14 -10.48
CA VAL A 71 -9.22 2.11 -9.20
C VAL A 71 -9.75 0.72 -8.80
N ALA A 72 -10.20 -0.08 -9.76
CA ALA A 72 -10.70 -1.44 -9.53
C ALA A 72 -9.62 -2.41 -8.99
N GLU A 73 -8.35 -2.18 -9.31
CA GLU A 73 -7.21 -2.97 -8.82
C GLU A 73 -6.87 -2.63 -7.35
N TYR A 74 -7.29 -1.46 -6.86
CA TYR A 74 -6.89 -0.92 -5.56
C TYR A 74 -8.02 -0.93 -4.52
N ASP A 75 -9.02 -1.79 -4.72
CA ASP A 75 -10.14 -2.02 -3.79
C ASP A 75 -11.06 -0.81 -3.56
N PHE A 76 -11.07 0.18 -4.47
CA PHE A 76 -11.87 1.40 -4.35
C PHE A 76 -13.38 1.13 -4.28
N ASP A 77 -13.83 0.01 -4.85
CA ASP A 77 -15.20 -0.49 -4.76
C ASP A 77 -15.64 -0.72 -3.30
N ASN A 78 -14.69 -1.13 -2.44
CA ASN A 78 -14.92 -1.37 -1.01
C ASN A 78 -14.58 -0.18 -0.11
N LEU A 79 -14.01 0.90 -0.67
CA LEU A 79 -13.58 2.10 0.06
C LEU A 79 -14.56 3.28 -0.04
N ASN A 80 -15.83 2.98 -0.35
CA ASN A 80 -16.89 3.99 -0.58
C ASN A 80 -16.50 5.07 -1.62
N ALA A 81 -15.61 4.74 -2.56
CA ALA A 81 -15.02 5.72 -3.46
C ALA A 81 -15.79 5.88 -4.78
N ILE A 82 -16.60 4.89 -5.15
CA ILE A 82 -17.29 4.84 -6.44
C ILE A 82 -18.78 4.62 -6.21
N SER A 83 -19.60 5.43 -6.88
CA SER A 83 -21.04 5.19 -6.99
C SER A 83 -21.35 4.76 -8.43
N TYR A 84 -21.92 3.58 -8.59
CA TYR A 84 -22.37 3.08 -9.91
C TYR A 84 -23.77 3.54 -10.29
N LYS A 85 -24.47 4.24 -9.37
CA LYS A 85 -25.85 4.71 -9.54
C LYS A 85 -25.96 6.23 -9.71
N LYS A 86 -24.85 6.96 -9.65
CA LYS A 86 -24.82 8.42 -9.88
C LYS A 86 -24.88 8.75 -11.37
N GLY A 87 -25.11 10.03 -11.68
CA GLY A 87 -24.99 10.57 -13.03
C GLY A 87 -23.57 10.53 -13.59
N CYS A 88 -23.42 11.00 -14.83
CA CYS A 88 -22.19 10.82 -15.59
C CYS A 88 -20.97 11.50 -14.98
N TYR A 89 -19.81 10.81 -15.01
CA TYR A 89 -18.51 11.35 -14.59
C TYR A 89 -17.38 10.84 -15.49
N LEU A 90 -16.24 11.54 -15.49
CA LEU A 90 -15.10 11.17 -16.34
C LEU A 90 -14.55 9.79 -15.99
N GLY A 91 -14.35 8.94 -16.99
CA GLY A 91 -13.86 7.57 -16.81
C GLY A 91 -14.92 6.55 -16.37
N GLN A 92 -16.19 6.96 -16.22
CA GLN A 92 -17.27 6.08 -15.78
C GLN A 92 -17.42 4.83 -16.65
N GLU A 93 -17.33 4.94 -17.98
CA GLU A 93 -17.52 3.80 -18.88
C GLU A 93 -16.49 2.68 -18.60
N THR A 94 -15.21 3.05 -18.49
CA THR A 94 -14.13 2.11 -18.16
C THR A 94 -14.31 1.51 -16.77
N THR A 95 -14.62 2.34 -15.77
CA THR A 95 -14.85 1.88 -14.39
C THR A 95 -16.04 0.93 -14.31
N ALA A 96 -17.16 1.26 -14.95
CA ALA A 96 -18.36 0.42 -14.97
C ALA A 96 -18.13 -0.87 -15.74
N ARG A 97 -17.41 -0.81 -16.88
CA ARG A 97 -17.05 -2.01 -17.65
C ARG A 97 -16.21 -2.97 -16.81
N ASN A 98 -15.22 -2.47 -16.08
CA ASN A 98 -14.40 -3.29 -15.18
C ASN A 98 -15.25 -3.91 -14.07
N HIS A 99 -16.13 -3.14 -13.44
CA HIS A 99 -16.98 -3.63 -12.36
C HIS A 99 -18.00 -4.69 -12.82
N TYR A 100 -18.69 -4.47 -13.93
CA TYR A 100 -19.79 -5.36 -14.36
C TYR A 100 -19.37 -6.51 -15.29
N ARG A 101 -18.27 -6.34 -16.04
CA ARG A 101 -17.89 -7.26 -17.13
C ARG A 101 -16.39 -7.58 -17.15
N GLY A 102 -15.57 -6.88 -16.37
CA GLY A 102 -14.13 -7.02 -16.42
C GLY A 102 -13.63 -8.17 -15.56
N SER A 103 -12.59 -8.84 -16.03
CA SER A 103 -11.74 -9.66 -15.18
C SER A 103 -10.61 -8.78 -14.64
N ILE A 104 -10.64 -8.52 -13.32
CA ILE A 104 -9.55 -7.82 -12.64
C ILE A 104 -8.36 -8.78 -12.55
N ARG A 105 -7.27 -8.43 -13.24
CA ARG A 105 -6.04 -9.24 -13.30
C ARG A 105 -5.01 -8.87 -12.24
N LYS A 106 -5.21 -7.77 -11.52
CA LYS A 106 -4.37 -7.37 -10.41
C LYS A 106 -5.21 -6.86 -9.24
N LYS A 107 -4.82 -7.16 -8.01
CA LYS A 107 -5.48 -6.59 -6.84
C LYS A 107 -4.50 -6.25 -5.75
N ILE A 108 -4.86 -5.24 -4.96
CA ILE A 108 -4.14 -4.87 -3.76
C ILE A 108 -4.37 -5.87 -2.63
N PHE A 109 -3.29 -6.21 -1.92
CA PHE A 109 -3.28 -7.08 -0.75
C PHE A 109 -2.46 -6.44 0.36
N LYS A 110 -2.80 -6.79 1.60
CA LYS A 110 -1.90 -6.61 2.75
C LYS A 110 -0.97 -7.81 2.81
N PHE A 111 0.31 -7.59 3.08
CA PHE A 111 1.28 -8.64 3.39
C PHE A 111 1.94 -8.41 4.74
N GLU A 112 2.53 -9.47 5.27
CA GLU A 112 3.36 -9.44 6.46
C GLU A 112 4.58 -10.34 6.27
N ILE A 113 5.72 -9.90 6.78
CA ILE A 113 6.97 -10.64 6.80
C ILE A 113 7.40 -10.70 8.26
N ILE A 114 7.73 -11.88 8.75
CA ILE A 114 8.21 -12.08 10.12
C ILE A 114 9.64 -12.58 10.09
N ASN A 115 10.39 -12.28 11.16
CA ASN A 115 11.76 -12.74 11.37
C ASN A 115 12.73 -12.32 10.26
N PHE A 116 12.65 -11.07 9.79
CA PHE A 116 13.62 -10.56 8.81
C PHE A 116 14.99 -10.28 9.45
N ASN A 117 16.06 -10.35 8.65
CA ASN A 117 17.42 -10.01 9.07
C ASN A 117 17.70 -8.52 8.90
N ASP A 118 18.55 -7.93 9.75
CA ASP A 118 18.85 -6.48 9.71
C ASP A 118 19.34 -5.95 8.36
N SER A 119 19.98 -6.80 7.55
CA SER A 119 20.37 -6.45 6.18
C SER A 119 19.20 -6.05 5.27
N VAL A 120 17.97 -6.47 5.58
CA VAL A 120 16.77 -6.06 4.86
C VAL A 120 16.49 -4.57 5.09
N ILE A 121 16.71 -4.07 6.31
CA ILE A 121 16.52 -2.63 6.59
C ILE A 121 17.59 -1.82 5.90
N ASP A 122 18.85 -2.23 5.96
CA ASP A 122 19.93 -1.55 5.23
C ASP A 122 19.62 -1.45 3.73
N PHE A 123 19.05 -2.52 3.17
CA PHE A 123 18.59 -2.54 1.78
C PHE A 123 17.41 -1.58 1.55
N LEU A 124 16.37 -1.60 2.38
CA LEU A 124 15.22 -0.69 2.26
C LEU A 124 15.64 0.78 2.42
N ASP A 125 16.58 1.07 3.32
CA ASP A 125 17.18 2.37 3.52
C ASP A 125 18.02 2.80 2.30
N SER A 126 18.64 1.87 1.58
CA SER A 126 19.33 2.19 0.33
C SER A 126 18.37 2.59 -0.81
N LEU A 127 17.18 1.96 -0.86
CA LEU A 127 16.16 2.24 -1.87
C LEU A 127 15.46 3.57 -1.61
N SER A 128 15.25 3.91 -0.34
CA SER A 128 14.47 5.07 0.05
C SER A 128 15.16 6.40 -0.28
N ASN A 129 16.48 6.43 -0.12
CA ASN A 129 17.36 7.56 -0.45
C ASN A 129 17.28 7.98 -1.93
N LEU A 130 16.72 7.14 -2.80
CA LEU A 130 16.63 7.41 -4.22
C LEU A 130 15.32 8.06 -4.66
N ASN A 131 14.19 7.95 -3.93
CA ASN A 131 12.89 8.57 -4.30
C ASN A 131 11.73 8.41 -3.29
N SER A 132 11.96 8.14 -1.99
CA SER A 132 10.85 7.88 -1.06
C SER A 132 10.88 8.73 0.23
N LEU A 133 9.70 8.95 0.79
CA LEU A 133 9.53 9.48 2.15
C LEU A 133 9.89 8.39 3.17
N GLN A 134 10.87 8.69 4.03
CA GLN A 134 11.13 7.95 5.26
C GLN A 134 10.56 8.73 6.44
N ILE A 135 9.75 8.04 7.25
CA ILE A 135 9.29 8.54 8.54
C ILE A 135 9.73 7.50 9.54
N GLU A 136 10.48 7.95 10.55
CA GLU A 136 11.07 7.07 11.54
C GLU A 136 10.63 7.50 12.94
N ASP A 137 10.32 6.49 13.74
CA ASP A 137 10.19 6.53 15.20
C ASP A 137 11.16 5.49 15.78
N GLU A 138 11.34 5.43 17.11
CA GLU A 138 12.35 4.59 17.77
C GLU A 138 12.37 3.13 17.28
N ASN A 139 11.21 2.56 16.93
CA ASN A 139 11.09 1.15 16.53
C ASN A 139 10.48 0.93 15.14
N LEU A 140 9.90 1.97 14.53
CA LEU A 140 9.11 1.84 13.31
C LEU A 140 9.71 2.70 12.20
N LYS A 141 9.78 2.14 10.99
CA LYS A 141 10.16 2.88 9.77
C LYS A 141 9.14 2.67 8.67
N PHE A 142 8.63 3.77 8.10
CA PHE A 142 7.75 3.75 6.94
C PHE A 142 8.54 3.87 5.64
N TYR A 143 8.18 3.06 4.65
CA TYR A 143 8.74 3.07 3.30
C TYR A 143 7.64 3.17 2.26
N SER A 144 7.89 3.95 1.21
CA SER A 144 7.02 4.09 0.04
C SER A 144 7.80 3.69 -1.21
N VAL A 145 7.56 2.48 -1.74
CA VAL A 145 8.47 1.87 -2.71
C VAL A 145 7.71 1.44 -3.97
N ASN A 146 7.37 2.38 -4.84
CA ASN A 146 6.54 2.11 -6.03
C ASN A 146 7.22 1.27 -7.14
N ASN A 147 8.48 0.86 -6.96
CA ASN A 147 9.31 0.20 -7.98
C ASN A 147 9.89 -1.16 -7.53
N LEU A 148 9.41 -1.73 -6.42
CA LEU A 148 9.94 -2.98 -5.90
C LEU A 148 9.10 -4.17 -6.37
N GLU A 149 9.66 -4.96 -7.29
CA GLU A 149 8.95 -6.10 -7.89
C GLU A 149 8.97 -7.35 -7.01
N ILE A 150 7.80 -7.97 -6.88
CA ILE A 150 7.65 -9.29 -6.29
C ILE A 150 7.79 -10.31 -7.41
N LEU A 151 8.72 -11.24 -7.23
CA LEU A 151 8.98 -12.36 -8.09
C LEU A 151 8.62 -13.67 -7.38
N SER A 152 8.10 -14.62 -8.14
CA SER A 152 7.89 -15.99 -7.67
C SER A 152 8.66 -16.95 -8.59
N SER A 153 9.31 -17.95 -7.98
CA SER A 153 9.86 -19.11 -8.68
C SER A 153 8.78 -20.17 -8.84
N PHE A 154 8.55 -20.63 -10.07
CA PHE A 154 7.54 -21.65 -10.34
C PHE A 154 8.04 -23.09 -10.13
N ASN A 155 9.35 -23.31 -9.94
CA ASN A 155 9.94 -24.65 -9.79
C ASN A 155 10.88 -24.73 -8.56
N ASN A 156 10.82 -25.86 -7.84
CA ASN A 156 11.66 -26.17 -6.67
C ASN A 156 13.14 -26.44 -7.01
N SER A 157 13.50 -26.54 -8.29
CA SER A 157 14.87 -26.73 -8.78
C SER A 157 15.37 -25.43 -9.41
N VAL A 158 15.88 -24.51 -8.59
CA VAL A 158 16.36 -23.20 -9.06
C VAL A 158 17.83 -23.30 -9.46
N GLU A 159 18.12 -23.28 -10.76
CA GLU A 159 19.50 -23.16 -11.27
C GLU A 159 19.72 -21.85 -12.08
N ASN A 160 18.68 -21.17 -12.59
CA ASN A 160 18.85 -19.97 -13.43
C ASN A 160 17.92 -18.79 -13.11
N LYS A 161 18.43 -17.55 -13.28
CA LYS A 161 17.67 -16.28 -13.12
C LYS A 161 16.43 -16.13 -14.04
N ALA A 162 16.30 -16.98 -15.07
CA ALA A 162 15.20 -16.96 -16.03
C ALA A 162 13.88 -17.54 -15.47
N ASP A 163 13.92 -18.22 -14.33
CA ASP A 163 12.78 -18.95 -13.77
C ASP A 163 11.88 -18.11 -12.84
N PHE A 164 12.16 -16.81 -12.71
CA PHE A 164 11.42 -15.88 -11.85
C PHE A 164 10.49 -14.98 -12.66
N LYS A 165 9.18 -15.05 -12.37
CA LYS A 165 8.17 -14.18 -13.01
C LYS A 165 7.75 -13.05 -12.07
N SER A 166 7.64 -11.84 -12.60
CA SER A 166 7.07 -10.69 -11.89
C SER A 166 5.57 -10.91 -11.64
N ILE A 167 5.25 -11.19 -10.39
CA ILE A 167 3.89 -11.45 -9.92
C ILE A 167 3.28 -10.25 -9.20
N GLY A 168 4.03 -9.19 -8.92
CA GLY A 168 3.46 -8.03 -8.25
C GLY A 168 4.45 -6.89 -7.99
N LEU A 169 3.96 -5.88 -7.29
CA LEU A 169 4.70 -4.71 -6.86
C LEU A 169 4.40 -4.47 -5.38
N ILE A 170 5.44 -4.25 -4.57
CA ILE A 170 5.25 -3.65 -3.25
C ILE A 170 4.92 -2.16 -3.43
N LEU A 171 4.06 -1.64 -2.57
CA LEU A 171 3.61 -0.25 -2.55
C LEU A 171 4.23 0.43 -1.32
N SER A 172 3.42 0.76 -0.32
CA SER A 172 3.90 1.20 0.99
C SER A 172 4.05 0.06 2.02
N MET A 173 5.00 0.21 2.94
CA MET A 173 5.23 -0.75 4.03
C MET A 173 5.77 -0.06 5.29
N ILE A 174 5.65 -0.76 6.42
CA ILE A 174 6.23 -0.39 7.71
C ILE A 174 7.06 -1.55 8.22
N ALA A 175 8.31 -1.25 8.55
CA ALA A 175 9.20 -2.16 9.25
C ALA A 175 9.18 -1.86 10.76
N ASN A 176 9.10 -2.90 11.56
CA ASN A 176 9.26 -2.86 13.00
C ASN A 176 10.58 -3.56 13.38
N HIS A 177 11.54 -2.77 13.84
CA HIS A 177 12.87 -3.25 14.24
C HIS A 177 12.84 -4.15 15.48
N GLN A 178 11.92 -3.88 16.41
CA GLN A 178 11.81 -4.60 17.67
C GLN A 178 11.19 -5.99 17.48
N SER A 179 10.11 -6.09 16.70
CA SER A 179 9.46 -7.37 16.41
C SER A 179 10.05 -8.10 15.21
N LYS A 180 11.02 -7.50 14.50
CA LYS A 180 11.57 -7.99 13.22
C LYS A 180 10.46 -8.38 12.24
N SER A 181 9.44 -7.52 12.12
CA SER A 181 8.34 -7.72 11.19
C SER A 181 8.15 -6.54 10.23
N ILE A 182 7.72 -6.83 9.01
CA ILE A 182 7.33 -5.82 8.01
C ILE A 182 5.87 -6.07 7.65
N SER A 183 5.05 -5.03 7.64
CA SER A 183 3.69 -5.09 7.10
C SER A 183 3.53 -4.07 5.99
N GLY A 184 2.79 -4.39 4.93
CA GLY A 184 2.66 -3.46 3.82
C GLY A 184 1.53 -3.79 2.86
N LEU A 185 1.41 -2.96 1.84
CA LEU A 185 0.49 -3.14 0.73
C LEU A 185 1.27 -3.55 -0.53
N ALA A 186 0.71 -4.51 -1.27
CA ALA A 186 1.27 -4.97 -2.53
C ALA A 186 0.17 -5.11 -3.58
N LEU A 187 0.47 -4.76 -4.82
CA LEU A 187 -0.38 -5.02 -5.98
C LEU A 187 0.07 -6.32 -6.64
N ILE A 188 -0.76 -7.36 -6.56
CA ILE A 188 -0.45 -8.70 -7.07
C ILE A 188 -1.19 -8.96 -8.37
N LYS A 189 -0.49 -9.46 -9.37
CA LYS A 189 -1.02 -9.99 -10.62
C LYS A 189 -1.51 -11.41 -10.37
N PHE A 190 -2.78 -11.65 -10.62
CA PHE A 190 -3.31 -13.00 -10.77
C PHE A 190 -2.87 -13.47 -12.16
N SER A 191 -1.77 -14.24 -12.24
CA SER A 191 -1.62 -15.13 -13.39
C SER A 191 -2.81 -16.10 -13.41
N GLU A 192 -3.06 -16.74 -14.55
CA GLU A 192 -4.25 -17.56 -14.86
C GLU A 192 -4.51 -18.77 -13.94
N ASP A 193 -3.93 -18.81 -12.74
CA ASP A 193 -4.15 -19.77 -11.67
C ASP A 193 -5.17 -19.25 -10.64
N GLU A 194 -6.25 -20.01 -10.43
CA GLU A 194 -7.31 -19.70 -9.46
C GLU A 194 -6.86 -19.83 -7.99
N THR A 195 -5.71 -20.43 -7.72
CA THR A 195 -5.16 -20.61 -6.37
C THR A 195 -4.79 -19.28 -5.70
N ILE A 196 -4.28 -18.30 -6.45
CA ILE A 196 -3.92 -16.95 -5.95
C ILE A 196 -5.17 -16.09 -5.67
N LYS A 197 -6.31 -16.38 -6.31
CA LYS A 197 -7.55 -15.62 -6.08
C LYS A 197 -8.14 -15.86 -4.69
N ASN A 198 -7.93 -17.05 -4.14
CA ASN A 198 -8.66 -17.54 -2.97
C ASN A 198 -7.80 -17.66 -1.71
N ASP A 199 -6.47 -17.68 -1.84
CA ASP A 199 -5.57 -17.74 -0.71
C ASP A 199 -4.90 -16.38 -0.51
N THR A 200 -5.04 -15.78 0.67
CA THR A 200 -4.32 -14.55 1.06
C THR A 200 -2.99 -14.86 1.75
N ASN A 201 -2.71 -16.13 2.05
CA ASN A 201 -1.54 -16.54 2.83
C ASN A 201 -0.25 -16.61 2.01
N PHE A 202 -0.31 -16.50 0.67
CA PHE A 202 0.90 -16.57 -0.18
C PHE A 202 1.91 -15.43 0.06
N LEU A 203 1.53 -14.38 0.78
CA LEU A 203 2.40 -13.24 1.08
C LEU A 203 3.00 -13.25 2.48
N GLN A 204 2.84 -14.33 3.24
CA GLN A 204 3.35 -14.42 4.63
C GLN A 204 4.88 -14.62 4.70
N ASN A 205 5.51 -15.10 3.62
CA ASN A 205 6.92 -15.48 3.59
C ASN A 205 7.66 -14.83 2.40
N LEU A 206 7.69 -13.50 2.37
CA LEU A 206 8.47 -12.74 1.39
C LEU A 206 9.92 -12.59 1.88
N SER A 207 10.90 -12.91 1.04
CA SER A 207 12.34 -12.68 1.28
C SER A 207 12.90 -11.67 0.27
N PHE A 208 13.91 -10.89 0.66
CA PHE A 208 14.51 -9.86 -0.21
C PHE A 208 15.84 -10.36 -0.80
N LEU A 209 16.00 -10.28 -2.13
CA LEU A 209 17.23 -10.63 -2.85
C LEU A 209 17.57 -9.57 -3.91
N GLY A 210 18.46 -8.63 -3.57
CA GLY A 210 18.73 -7.45 -4.41
C GLY A 210 17.45 -6.63 -4.61
N ASN A 211 17.20 -6.10 -5.82
CA ASN A 211 16.00 -5.30 -6.14
C ASN A 211 14.70 -6.12 -6.30
N LYS A 212 14.64 -7.32 -5.73
CA LYS A 212 13.57 -8.30 -5.97
C LYS A 212 13.12 -8.89 -4.65
N VAL A 213 11.82 -9.09 -4.52
CA VAL A 213 11.23 -9.83 -3.40
C VAL A 213 10.78 -11.19 -3.88
N LEU A 214 11.27 -12.25 -3.24
CA LEU A 214 10.97 -13.63 -3.56
C LEU A 214 9.90 -14.16 -2.60
N ILE A 215 8.88 -14.83 -3.14
CA ILE A 215 8.00 -15.69 -2.34
C ILE A 215 8.72 -17.02 -2.14
N THR A 216 9.03 -17.36 -0.89
CA THR A 216 9.50 -18.71 -0.54
C THR A 216 8.32 -19.50 0.01
N ASN A 217 7.99 -20.63 -0.62
CA ASN A 217 7.02 -21.60 -0.09
C ASN A 217 7.56 -22.32 1.14
#